data_AF-A0A917RXN4-F1
#
_entry.id   AF-A0A917RXN4-F1
#
_cell.length_a   1.000
_cell.length_b   1.000
_cell.length_c   1.000
_cell.angle_alpha   90.00
_cell.angle_beta   90.00
_cell.angle_gamma   90.00
#
_symmetry.space_group_name_H-M   'P 1'
#
loop_
_entity.id
_entity.type
_entity.pdbx_description
1 polymer ?
#
loop_
_entity_poly.entity_id
_entity_poly.type
_entity_poly.pdbx_seq_one_letter_code
_entity_poly.pdbx_strand_id
1 'polypeptide(L)'
;MKKQWSLLFALIFTLIVVLFSIGNVENVTFNFLFGNARLPLILIILGFFLLGSLLVGLFTYYKIYVQQRRIRQLEREIRRLSELHPDDGNRIATDGRPEDEEKETRSSRRRSLLKK
;
A
#
# COMPACT_ATOMS: atom_id res chain seq x y z
N MET A 1 9.91 -9.05 -8.95
CA MET A 1 10.59 -8.03 -9.78
C MET A 1 10.43 -6.58 -9.28
N LYS A 2 9.27 -6.11 -8.79
CA LYS A 2 9.04 -4.67 -8.47
C LYS A 2 9.79 -4.11 -7.24
N LYS A 3 10.17 -4.96 -6.28
CA LYS A 3 10.77 -4.52 -5.00
C LYS A 3 12.24 -4.08 -5.12
N GLN A 4 12.97 -4.60 -6.12
CA GLN A 4 14.37 -4.23 -6.37
C GLN A 4 14.50 -2.85 -7.02
N TRP A 5 13.51 -2.45 -7.85
CA TRP A 5 13.46 -1.10 -8.42
C TRP A 5 13.42 -0.02 -7.34
N SER A 6 12.75 -0.29 -6.20
CA SER A 6 12.74 0.62 -5.06
C SER A 6 14.14 0.89 -4.49
N LEU A 7 15.04 -0.10 -4.51
CA LEU A 7 16.42 0.07 -4.04
C LEU A 7 17.20 1.02 -4.96
N LEU A 8 17.04 0.82 -6.28
CA LEU A 8 17.68 1.68 -7.28
C LEU A 8 17.18 3.12 -7.19
N PHE A 9 15.85 3.33 -7.07
CA PHE A 9 15.28 4.65 -6.87
C PHE A 9 15.74 5.30 -5.56
N ALA A 10 15.83 4.54 -4.47
CA ALA A 10 16.35 5.05 -3.21
C ALA A 10 17.82 5.50 -3.33
N LEU A 11 18.65 4.75 -4.06
CA LEU A 11 20.05 5.11 -4.30
C LEU A 11 20.18 6.40 -5.12
N ILE A 12 19.44 6.49 -6.23
CA ILE A 12 19.43 7.70 -7.08
C ILE A 12 18.91 8.90 -6.29
N PHE A 13 17.84 8.73 -5.53
CA PHE A 13 17.29 9.78 -4.67
C PHE A 13 18.31 10.24 -3.62
N THR A 14 18.99 9.30 -2.97
CA THR A 14 20.04 9.60 -1.99
C THR A 14 21.16 10.41 -2.64
N LEU A 15 21.58 10.04 -3.85
CA LEU A 15 22.60 10.79 -4.60
C LEU A 15 22.15 12.23 -4.88
N ILE A 16 20.89 12.43 -5.29
CA ILE A 16 20.32 13.77 -5.51
C ILE A 16 20.33 14.59 -4.22
N VAL A 17 19.93 14.00 -3.09
CA VAL A 17 19.96 14.67 -1.77
C VAL A 17 21.38 15.07 -1.39
N VAL A 18 22.37 14.21 -1.62
CA VAL A 18 23.78 14.51 -1.37
C VAL A 18 24.27 15.68 -2.23
N LEU A 19 23.98 15.67 -3.54
CA LEU A 19 24.33 16.77 -4.44
C LEU A 19 23.68 18.08 -3.98
N PHE A 20 22.40 18.03 -3.64
CA PHE A 20 21.66 19.20 -3.16
C PHE A 20 22.23 19.72 -1.85
N SER A 21 22.62 18.83 -0.94
CA SER A 21 23.27 19.18 0.31
C SER A 21 24.56 19.94 0.06
N ILE A 22 25.44 19.48 -0.82
CA ILE A 22 26.72 20.14 -1.13
C ILE A 22 26.49 21.53 -1.72
N GLY A 23 25.57 21.66 -2.68
CA GLY A 23 25.29 22.94 -3.34
C GLY A 23 24.59 23.97 -2.45
N ASN A 24 23.90 23.52 -1.39
CA ASN A 24 23.09 24.36 -0.51
C ASN A 24 23.54 24.25 0.96
N VAL A 25 24.85 24.05 1.22
CA VAL A 25 25.44 24.24 2.57
C VAL A 25 25.58 25.73 2.89
N GLU A 26 24.54 26.51 2.64
CA GLU A 26 24.50 27.91 3.03
C GLU A 26 23.90 28.01 4.43
N ASN A 27 24.68 28.61 5.34
CA ASN A 27 24.29 28.73 6.74
C ASN A 27 23.24 29.82 6.88
N VAL A 28 22.00 29.42 7.14
CA VAL A 28 20.89 30.33 7.40
C VAL A 28 20.72 30.48 8.91
N THR A 29 20.49 31.71 9.36
CA THR A 29 20.16 31.97 10.77
C THR A 29 18.75 31.48 11.03
N PHE A 30 18.63 30.40 11.79
CA PHE A 30 17.36 29.86 12.24
C PHE A 30 17.08 30.37 13.66
N ASN A 31 16.00 31.15 13.80
CA ASN A 31 15.57 31.68 15.07
C ASN A 31 14.56 30.70 15.70
N PHE A 32 14.99 30.00 16.75
CA PHE A 32 14.12 29.20 17.60
C PHE A 32 13.39 30.11 18.60
N LEU A 33 12.39 29.59 19.31
CA LEU A 33 11.64 30.33 20.33
C LEU A 33 12.52 30.91 21.46
N PHE A 34 13.70 30.32 21.70
CA PHE A 34 14.57 30.68 22.84
C PHE A 34 16.02 31.01 22.43
N GLY A 35 16.30 31.21 21.13
CA GLY A 35 17.65 31.52 20.67
C GLY A 35 17.83 31.32 19.17
N ASN A 36 19.02 31.62 18.65
CA ASN A 36 19.31 31.58 17.21
C ASN A 36 20.50 30.66 16.95
N ALA A 37 20.41 29.79 15.93
CA ALA A 37 21.54 28.98 15.48
C ALA A 37 21.76 29.18 13.97
N ARG A 38 23.03 29.12 13.54
CA ARG A 38 23.36 29.11 12.11
C ARG A 38 23.54 27.67 11.67
N LEU A 39 22.57 27.17 10.91
CA LEU A 39 22.57 25.81 10.39
C LEU A 39 22.34 25.86 8.88
N PRO A 40 22.90 24.92 8.12
CA PRO A 40 22.57 24.75 6.70
C PRO A 40 21.06 24.56 6.50
N LEU A 41 20.49 25.25 5.51
CA LEU A 41 19.05 25.18 5.21
C LEU A 41 18.55 23.74 4.99
N ILE A 42 19.37 22.91 4.34
CA ILE A 42 19.04 21.51 4.09
C ILE A 42 18.82 20.71 5.37
N LEU A 43 19.58 20.95 6.45
CA LEU A 43 19.40 20.22 7.72
C LEU A 43 18.03 20.49 8.34
N ILE A 44 17.54 21.72 8.19
CA ILE A 44 16.24 22.14 8.70
C ILE A 44 15.13 21.40 7.94
N ILE A 45 15.18 21.42 6.61
CA ILE A 45 14.21 20.72 5.76
C ILE A 45 14.24 19.20 6.03
N LEU A 46 15.43 18.61 6.10
CA LEU A 46 15.59 17.18 6.37
C LEU A 46 15.02 16.80 7.74
N GLY A 47 15.22 17.64 8.76
CA GLY A 47 14.68 17.44 10.10
C GLY A 47 13.15 17.44 10.13
N PHE A 48 12.52 18.44 9.51
CA PHE A 48 11.06 18.50 9.41
C PHE A 48 10.49 17.37 8.54
N PHE A 49 11.20 17.01 7.47
CA PHE A 49 10.81 15.89 6.63
C PHE A 49 10.86 14.57 7.41
N LEU A 50 11.91 14.33 8.20
CA LEU A 50 12.01 13.17 9.10
C LEU A 50 10.86 13.15 10.11
N LEU A 51 10.58 14.28 10.76
CA LEU A 51 9.50 14.39 11.73
C LEU A 51 8.13 14.13 11.08
N GLY A 52 7.85 14.74 9.93
CA GLY A 52 6.62 14.53 9.18
C GLY A 52 6.47 13.08 8.70
N SER A 53 7.54 12.51 8.15
CA SER A 53 7.61 11.09 7.73
C SER A 53 7.36 10.15 8.90
N LEU A 54 7.92 10.45 10.07
CA LEU A 54 7.74 9.63 11.28
C LEU A 54 6.27 9.64 11.72
N LEU A 55 5.63 10.81 11.74
CA LEU A 55 4.21 10.94 12.09
C LEU A 55 3.31 10.18 11.11
N VAL A 56 3.54 10.35 9.81
CA VAL A 56 2.80 9.62 8.76
C VAL A 56 3.03 8.11 8.89
N GLY A 57 4.27 7.69 9.14
CA GLY A 57 4.63 6.29 9.37
C GLY A 57 3.88 5.69 10.57
N LEU A 58 3.85 6.39 11.70
CA LEU A 58 3.13 5.97 12.90
C LEU A 58 1.62 5.85 12.64
N PHE A 59 1.02 6.85 11.98
CA PHE A 59 -0.41 6.84 11.68
C PHE A 59 -0.79 5.71 10.71
N THR A 60 0.05 5.49 9.71
CA THR A 60 -0.11 4.40 8.73
C THR A 60 0.03 3.05 9.42
N TYR A 61 1.04 2.87 10.26
CA TYR A 61 1.26 1.65 11.04
C TYR A 61 0.06 1.34 11.95
N TYR A 62 -0.45 2.34 12.67
CA TYR A 62 -1.63 2.19 13.52
C TYR A 62 -2.86 1.74 12.72
N LYS A 63 -3.13 2.37 11.56
CA LYS A 63 -4.23 1.99 10.68
C LYS A 63 -4.11 0.54 10.20
N ILE A 64 -2.92 0.15 9.73
CA ILE A 64 -2.65 -1.22 9.28
C ILE A 64 -2.87 -2.22 10.43
N TYR A 65 -2.41 -1.89 11.64
CA TYR A 65 -2.61 -2.74 12.82
C TYR A 65 -4.09 -3.00 13.11
N VAL A 66 -4.92 -1.94 13.12
CA VAL A 66 -6.36 -2.06 13.35
C VAL A 66 -7.03 -2.87 12.23
N GLN A 67 -6.66 -2.63 10.99
CA GLN A 67 -7.17 -3.38 9.83
C GLN A 67 -6.82 -4.86 9.92
N GLN A 68 -5.57 -5.21 10.26
CA GLN A 68 -5.17 -6.61 10.46
C GLN A 68 -5.96 -7.29 11.57
N ARG A 69 -6.28 -6.57 12.66
CA ARG A 69 -7.13 -7.13 13.72
C ARG A 69 -8.52 -7.45 13.21
N ARG A 70 -9.12 -6.57 12.40
CA ARG A 70 -10.42 -6.81 11.75
C ARG A 70 -10.34 -7.99 10.80
N ILE A 71 -9.34 -8.06 9.91
CA ILE A 71 -9.13 -9.20 9.01
C ILE A 71 -9.10 -10.52 9.80
N ARG A 72 -8.32 -10.58 10.89
CA ARG A 72 -8.27 -11.77 11.75
C ARG A 72 -9.59 -12.09 12.46
N GLN A 73 -10.46 -11.11 12.70
CA GLN A 73 -11.80 -11.35 13.27
C GLN A 73 -12.74 -11.91 12.20
N LEU A 74 -12.82 -11.26 11.04
CA LEU A 74 -13.64 -11.72 9.92
C LEU A 74 -13.23 -13.14 9.46
N GLU A 75 -11.93 -13.43 9.38
CA GLU A 75 -11.44 -14.77 9.05
C GLU A 75 -11.89 -15.85 10.05
N ARG A 76 -12.06 -15.50 11.33
CA ARG A 76 -12.58 -16.44 12.33
C ARG A 76 -14.09 -16.64 12.20
N GLU A 77 -14.81 -15.57 11.90
CA GLU A 77 -16.26 -15.63 11.66
C GLU A 77 -16.56 -16.50 10.45
N ILE A 78 -15.84 -16.30 9.33
CA ILE A 78 -15.96 -17.14 8.13
C ILE A 78 -15.72 -18.60 8.48
N ARG A 79 -14.63 -18.93 9.19
CA ARG A 79 -14.34 -20.32 9.60
C ARG A 79 -15.46 -20.93 10.43
N ARG A 80 -15.99 -20.21 11.42
CA ARG A 80 -17.10 -20.69 12.27
C ARG A 80 -18.38 -20.93 11.48
N LEU A 81 -18.73 -20.04 10.56
CA LEU A 81 -19.90 -20.18 9.69
C LEU A 81 -19.75 -21.37 8.74
N SER A 82 -18.56 -21.57 8.16
CA SER A 82 -18.27 -22.74 7.31
C SER A 82 -18.29 -24.07 8.06
N GLU A 83 -17.94 -24.08 9.36
CA GLU A 83 -18.07 -25.27 10.22
C GLU A 83 -19.52 -25.59 10.59
N LEU A 84 -20.39 -24.57 10.74
CA LEU A 84 -21.81 -24.76 11.06
C LEU A 84 -22.67 -25.15 9.84
N HIS A 85 -22.30 -24.69 8.64
CA HIS A 85 -23.01 -24.92 7.37
C HIS A 85 -22.05 -25.49 6.31
N PRO A 86 -21.77 -26.81 6.32
CA PRO A 86 -20.81 -27.42 5.40
C PRO A 86 -21.23 -27.36 3.92
N ASP A 87 -22.53 -27.25 3.61
CA ASP A 87 -23.04 -27.15 2.22
C ASP A 87 -22.84 -25.76 1.59
N ASP A 88 -22.81 -24.68 2.40
CA ASP A 88 -22.68 -23.30 1.90
C ASP A 88 -21.22 -22.89 1.67
N GLY A 89 -20.27 -23.48 2.41
CA GLY A 89 -18.83 -23.23 2.23
C GLY A 89 -18.32 -23.59 0.84
N ASN A 90 -18.95 -24.57 0.18
CA ASN A 90 -18.63 -24.96 -1.19
C ASN A 90 -19.12 -23.92 -2.23
N ARG A 91 -20.18 -23.16 -1.94
CA ARG A 91 -20.71 -22.10 -2.84
C ARG A 91 -19.82 -20.86 -2.82
N ILE A 92 -19.30 -20.46 -1.65
CA ILE A 92 -18.42 -19.30 -1.48
C ILE A 92 -17.06 -19.52 -2.19
N ALA A 93 -16.55 -20.75 -2.22
CA ALA A 93 -15.34 -21.09 -2.98
C ALA A 93 -15.58 -21.14 -4.50
N THR A 94 -16.82 -21.38 -4.94
CA THR A 94 -17.18 -21.55 -6.36
C THR A 94 -17.61 -20.24 -7.03
N ASP A 95 -18.18 -19.29 -6.28
CA ASP A 95 -18.62 -17.96 -6.77
C ASP A 95 -17.46 -16.98 -7.08
N GLY A 96 -16.22 -17.38 -6.80
CA GLY A 96 -15.01 -16.69 -7.28
C GLY A 96 -14.61 -17.03 -8.72
N ARG A 97 -15.27 -18.01 -9.36
CA ARG A 97 -15.17 -18.21 -10.82
C ARG A 97 -16.31 -17.44 -11.49
N PRO A 98 -16.02 -16.51 -12.41
CA PRO A 98 -17.07 -15.78 -13.09
C PRO A 98 -17.98 -16.78 -13.82
N GLU A 99 -19.25 -16.85 -13.41
CA GLU A 99 -20.32 -17.63 -14.07
C GLU A 99 -20.64 -17.14 -15.51
N ASP A 100 -19.89 -16.16 -16.01
CA ASP A 100 -20.08 -15.53 -17.31
C ASP A 100 -19.51 -16.36 -18.48
N GLU A 101 -18.53 -17.25 -18.25
CA GLU A 101 -17.93 -18.07 -19.33
C GLU A 101 -18.86 -19.20 -19.82
N GLU A 102 -19.78 -19.69 -18.99
CA GLU A 102 -20.62 -20.84 -19.34
C GLU A 102 -21.89 -20.45 -20.12
N LYS A 103 -22.31 -19.18 -20.04
CA LYS A 103 -23.48 -18.66 -20.77
C LYS A 103 -23.16 -18.31 -22.22
N GLU A 104 -21.94 -17.87 -22.53
CA GLU A 104 -21.53 -17.58 -23.92
C GLU A 104 -21.41 -18.85 -24.78
N THR A 105 -20.86 -19.93 -24.23
CA THR A 105 -20.69 -21.21 -24.95
C THR A 105 -22.02 -21.90 -25.23
N ARG A 106 -23.00 -21.84 -24.32
CA ARG A 106 -24.34 -22.40 -24.53
C ARG A 106 -25.17 -21.60 -25.55
N SER A 107 -25.07 -20.27 -25.56
CA SER A 107 -25.79 -19.42 -26.52
C SER A 107 -25.24 -19.60 -27.94
N SER A 108 -23.92 -19.74 -28.08
CA SER A 108 -23.23 -19.94 -29.36
C SER A 108 -23.52 -21.30 -29.97
N ARG A 109 -23.60 -22.36 -29.15
CA ARG A 109 -23.99 -23.72 -29.60
C ARG A 109 -25.45 -23.83 -30.02
N ARG A 110 -26.36 -23.09 -29.39
CA ARG A 110 -27.78 -23.09 -29.77
C ARG A 110 -28.03 -22.39 -31.11
N ARG A 111 -27.27 -21.34 -31.44
CA ARG A 111 -27.41 -20.64 -32.73
C ARG A 111 -26.85 -21.44 -33.91
N SER A 112 -25.84 -22.28 -33.70
CA SER A 112 -25.26 -23.09 -34.79
C SER A 112 -26.13 -24.30 -35.19
N LEU A 113 -27.01 -24.77 -34.30
CA LEU A 113 -27.92 -25.89 -34.58
C LEU A 113 -29.22 -25.48 -35.29
N LEU A 114 -29.54 -24.18 -35.34
CA LEU A 114 -30.73 -23.63 -36.02
C LEU A 114 -30.42 -23.17 -37.46
N LYS A 115 -29.18 -23.33 -37.93
CA LYS A 115 -28.72 -22.88 -39.26
C LYS A 115 -28.39 -24.05 -40.21
N LYS A 116 -28.94 -25.24 -39.96
CA LYS A 116 -28.84 -26.41 -40.83
C LYS A 116 -30.23 -26.84 -41.25
#